data_AF-A0A017T9B2-F1
#
_entry.id   AF-A0A017T9B2-F1
#
_cell.length_a   1.000
_cell.length_b   1.000
_cell.length_c   1.000
_cell.angle_alpha   90.00
_cell.angle_beta   90.00
_cell.angle_gamma   90.00
#
_symmetry.space_group_name_H-M   'P 1'
#
loop_
_entity.id
_entity.type
_entity.pdbx_description
1 polymer ?
#
loop_
_entity_poly.entity_id
_entity_poly.type
_entity_poly.pdbx_seq_one_letter_code
_entity_poly.pdbx_strand_id
1 'polypeptide(L)'
;MGTPTDPEVGDRHIDARALDYLVDLTPRELRGLRKEQPGIEEVLMELVAHQTAWGGKGGITEEEFVAFTTMNERIAQLDRFLAPLAKLAEMVAETRHHLADKRERQIAMIAASVERRGKEHPEVLARYAKTRAYRSAAAKKGWKTRRRNAEAGQHAGPDAAQASGSS
;
A
#
# COMPACT_ATOMS: atom_id res chain seq x y z
N MET A 1 -3.96 -6.73 22.41
CA MET A 1 -2.52 -6.86 22.13
C MET A 1 -2.31 -8.34 21.98
N GLY A 2 -2.19 -8.81 20.75
CA GLY A 2 -1.96 -10.20 20.44
C GLY A 2 -0.61 -10.68 20.98
N THR A 3 -0.38 -11.97 20.90
CA THR A 3 0.99 -12.48 21.10
C THR A 3 1.77 -12.27 19.79
N PRO A 4 3.10 -12.12 19.80
CA PRO A 4 3.85 -11.92 18.56
C PRO A 4 3.62 -13.01 17.49
N THR A 5 3.30 -14.23 17.92
CA THR A 5 3.00 -15.39 17.07
C THR A 5 1.51 -15.56 16.75
N ASP A 6 0.64 -14.74 17.34
CA ASP A 6 -0.81 -14.66 17.07
C ASP A 6 -1.21 -13.18 17.11
N PRO A 7 -0.81 -12.41 16.08
CA PRO A 7 -0.89 -10.96 16.10
C PRO A 7 -2.32 -10.45 15.90
N GLU A 8 -2.62 -9.32 16.54
CA GLU A 8 -3.86 -8.57 16.33
C GLU A 8 -3.61 -7.31 15.47
N VAL A 9 -4.67 -6.81 14.85
CA VAL A 9 -4.61 -5.57 14.07
C VAL A 9 -4.16 -4.41 14.97
N GLY A 10 -3.08 -3.74 14.57
CA GLY A 10 -2.47 -2.63 15.31
C GLY A 10 -1.23 -3.01 16.11
N ASP A 11 -0.92 -4.31 16.21
CA ASP A 11 0.34 -4.76 16.82
C ASP A 11 1.55 -4.28 15.99
N ARG A 12 2.63 -3.93 16.71
CA ARG A 12 3.87 -3.39 16.11
C ARG A 12 5.01 -4.40 16.04
N HIS A 13 4.81 -5.58 16.63
CA HIS A 13 5.75 -6.67 16.64
C HIS A 13 5.02 -7.94 16.21
N ILE A 14 5.36 -8.43 15.03
CA ILE A 14 4.80 -9.63 14.43
C ILE A 14 5.95 -10.59 14.19
N ASP A 15 5.87 -11.79 14.77
CA ASP A 15 6.87 -12.84 14.66
C ASP A 15 6.36 -13.96 13.74
N ALA A 16 6.75 -13.86 12.47
CA ALA A 16 6.40 -14.83 11.43
C ALA A 16 7.39 -16.01 11.32
N ARG A 17 8.34 -16.18 12.26
CA ARG A 17 9.37 -17.24 12.16
C ARG A 17 8.80 -18.66 12.15
N ALA A 18 7.62 -18.87 12.72
CA ALA A 18 6.92 -20.15 12.69
C ALA A 18 6.37 -20.50 11.30
N LEU A 19 6.23 -19.51 10.40
CA LEU A 19 5.82 -19.70 9.01
C LEU A 19 7.06 -20.08 8.17
N ASP A 20 7.69 -21.21 8.48
CA ASP A 20 8.92 -21.70 7.83
C ASP A 20 8.71 -22.18 6.38
N TYR A 21 7.45 -22.23 5.94
CA TYR A 21 7.00 -22.68 4.63
C TYR A 21 6.63 -21.52 3.68
N LEU A 22 6.96 -20.27 4.02
CA LEU A 22 6.73 -19.11 3.15
C LEU A 22 7.51 -19.23 1.84
N VAL A 23 6.87 -18.83 0.73
CA VAL A 23 7.46 -18.81 -0.61
C VAL A 23 7.45 -17.40 -1.16
N ASP A 24 8.54 -17.00 -1.83
CA ASP A 24 8.63 -15.74 -2.55
C ASP A 24 8.27 -15.97 -4.03
N LEU A 25 7.06 -15.60 -4.41
CA LEU A 25 6.55 -15.74 -5.77
C LEU A 25 6.47 -14.36 -6.45
N THR A 26 7.01 -14.27 -7.65
CA THR A 26 6.86 -13.09 -8.49
C THR A 26 5.42 -12.91 -8.98
N PRO A 27 4.99 -11.70 -9.38
CA PRO A 27 3.66 -11.47 -9.95
C PRO A 27 3.34 -12.32 -11.19
N ARG A 28 4.36 -12.87 -11.88
CA ARG A 28 4.18 -13.78 -13.00
C ARG A 28 3.87 -15.20 -12.54
N GLU A 29 4.53 -15.67 -11.49
CA GLU A 29 4.32 -17.00 -10.90
C GLU A 29 2.97 -17.12 -10.19
N LEU A 30 2.41 -16.00 -9.73
CA LEU A 30 1.04 -15.96 -9.21
C LEU A 30 -0.03 -16.23 -10.27
N ARG A 31 0.29 -16.13 -11.57
CA ARG A 31 -0.69 -16.31 -12.66
C ARG A 31 -0.98 -17.78 -12.86
N GLY A 32 -2.27 -18.15 -12.88
CA GLY A 32 -2.71 -19.52 -13.09
C GLY A 32 -2.78 -20.36 -11.81
N LEU A 33 -2.38 -19.81 -10.65
CA LEU A 33 -2.67 -20.44 -9.36
C LEU A 33 -4.19 -20.49 -9.13
N ARG A 34 -4.65 -21.61 -8.59
CA ARG A 34 -6.06 -21.79 -8.24
C ARG A 34 -6.39 -20.93 -7.02
N LYS A 35 -7.64 -20.49 -6.97
CA LYS A 35 -8.20 -19.78 -5.82
C LYS A 35 -9.24 -20.65 -5.17
N GLU A 36 -9.42 -20.42 -3.88
CA GLU A 36 -10.57 -20.91 -3.15
C GLU A 36 -11.87 -20.57 -3.91
N GLN A 37 -12.78 -21.55 -3.95
CA GLN A 37 -14.08 -21.41 -4.59
C GLN A 37 -15.16 -21.29 -3.52
N PRO A 38 -16.31 -20.66 -3.84
CA PRO A 38 -17.48 -20.70 -2.96
C PRO A 38 -17.85 -22.15 -2.62
N GLY A 39 -18.21 -22.39 -1.36
CA GLY A 39 -18.57 -23.72 -0.87
C GLY A 39 -17.41 -24.54 -0.28
N ILE A 40 -16.24 -23.94 -0.06
CA ILE A 40 -15.07 -24.67 0.45
C ILE A 40 -15.32 -25.24 1.85
N GLU A 41 -16.01 -24.50 2.72
CA GLU A 41 -16.19 -24.89 4.13
C GLU A 41 -17.00 -26.18 4.22
N GLU A 42 -18.06 -26.29 3.43
CA GLU A 42 -18.87 -27.50 3.31
C GLU A 42 -18.04 -28.68 2.80
N VAL A 43 -17.16 -28.45 1.81
CA VAL A 43 -16.25 -29.48 1.29
C VAL A 43 -15.23 -29.92 2.36
N LEU A 44 -14.65 -28.99 3.12
CA LEU A 44 -13.73 -29.32 4.21
C LEU A 44 -14.43 -30.18 5.27
N MET A 45 -15.65 -29.79 5.67
CA MET A 45 -16.46 -30.54 6.64
C MET A 45 -16.79 -31.95 6.13
N GLU A 46 -17.22 -32.07 4.88
CA GLU A 46 -17.53 -33.36 4.25
C GLU A 46 -16.32 -34.29 4.23
N LEU A 47 -15.17 -33.78 3.77
CA LEU A 47 -13.92 -34.55 3.68
C LEU A 47 -13.50 -35.09 5.05
N VAL A 48 -13.54 -34.26 6.09
CA VAL A 48 -13.20 -34.68 7.46
C VAL A 48 -14.20 -35.70 8.01
N ALA A 49 -15.50 -35.49 7.78
CA ALA A 49 -16.54 -36.38 8.30
C ALA A 49 -16.51 -37.78 7.66
N HIS A 50 -16.02 -37.90 6.43
CA HIS A 50 -16.09 -39.15 5.66
C HIS A 50 -14.77 -39.89 5.52
N GLN A 51 -13.62 -39.26 5.78
CA GLN A 51 -12.30 -39.87 5.55
C GLN A 51 -12.16 -41.24 6.21
N THR A 52 -12.47 -41.37 7.51
CA THR A 52 -12.26 -42.62 8.26
C THR A 52 -13.11 -43.78 7.73
N ALA A 53 -14.33 -43.51 7.27
CA ALA A 53 -15.27 -44.54 6.84
C ALA A 53 -15.22 -44.85 5.34
N TRP A 54 -14.89 -43.86 4.51
CA TRP A 54 -15.01 -43.93 3.05
C TRP A 54 -13.73 -43.57 2.30
N GLY A 55 -12.74 -42.95 2.93
CA GLY A 55 -11.51 -42.49 2.27
C GLY A 55 -10.80 -43.62 1.51
N GLY A 56 -10.59 -44.76 2.16
CA GLY A 56 -9.98 -45.93 1.50
C GLY A 56 -10.78 -46.49 0.32
N LYS A 57 -12.12 -46.40 0.35
CA LYS A 57 -12.96 -46.79 -0.80
C LYS A 57 -12.90 -45.77 -1.93
N GLY A 58 -12.70 -44.50 -1.60
CA GLY A 58 -12.46 -43.41 -2.55
C GLY A 58 -11.05 -43.39 -3.12
N GLY A 59 -10.15 -44.28 -2.65
CA GLY A 59 -8.75 -44.29 -3.04
C GLY A 59 -7.91 -43.17 -2.42
N ILE A 60 -8.43 -42.49 -1.39
CA ILE A 60 -7.71 -41.44 -0.66
C ILE A 60 -6.80 -42.11 0.35
N THR A 61 -5.50 -41.97 0.19
CA THR A 61 -4.53 -42.47 1.16
C THR A 61 -4.51 -41.59 2.41
N GLU A 62 -4.08 -42.16 3.54
CA GLU A 62 -3.90 -41.40 4.77
C GLU A 62 -2.88 -40.26 4.59
N GLU A 63 -1.80 -40.53 3.85
CA GLU A 63 -0.75 -39.54 3.56
C GLU A 63 -1.28 -38.33 2.78
N GLU A 64 -2.11 -38.57 1.75
CA GLU A 64 -2.74 -37.49 0.98
C GLU A 64 -3.69 -36.66 1.85
N PHE A 65 -4.47 -37.31 2.72
CA PHE A 65 -5.39 -36.61 3.60
C PHE A 65 -4.66 -35.78 4.68
N VAL A 66 -3.57 -36.32 5.24
CA VAL A 66 -2.69 -35.58 6.16
C VAL A 66 -2.04 -34.38 5.45
N ALA A 67 -1.56 -34.55 4.21
CA ALA A 67 -1.00 -33.44 3.44
C ALA A 67 -2.06 -32.36 3.17
N PHE A 68 -3.28 -32.75 2.83
CA PHE A 68 -4.41 -31.85 2.63
C PHE A 68 -4.76 -31.05 3.89
N THR A 69 -4.96 -31.72 5.02
CA THR A 69 -5.28 -31.06 6.30
C THR A 69 -4.16 -30.12 6.74
N THR A 70 -2.89 -30.53 6.56
CA THR A 70 -1.72 -29.68 6.81
C THR A 70 -1.75 -28.40 5.96
N MET A 71 -2.10 -28.50 4.67
CA MET A 71 -2.24 -27.30 3.82
C MET A 71 -3.35 -26.37 4.32
N ASN A 72 -4.49 -26.93 4.71
CA ASN A 72 -5.61 -26.15 5.22
C ASN A 72 -5.26 -25.41 6.52
N GLU A 73 -4.59 -26.09 7.46
CA GLU A 73 -4.10 -25.47 8.70
C GLU A 73 -3.10 -24.35 8.41
N ARG A 74 -2.18 -24.56 7.47
CA ARG A 74 -1.19 -23.54 7.07
C ARG A 74 -1.84 -22.32 6.44
N ILE A 75 -2.88 -22.50 5.61
CA ILE A 75 -3.67 -21.39 5.05
C ILE A 75 -4.35 -20.61 6.17
N ALA A 76 -5.03 -21.30 7.09
CA ALA A 76 -5.67 -20.65 8.24
C ALA A 76 -4.67 -19.90 9.14
N GLN A 77 -3.44 -20.41 9.30
CA GLN A 77 -2.36 -19.70 9.98
C GLN A 77 -1.95 -18.43 9.21
N LEU A 78 -1.76 -18.52 7.88
CA LEU A 78 -1.43 -17.35 7.06
C LEU A 78 -2.48 -16.24 7.18
N ASP A 79 -3.76 -16.60 7.14
CA ASP A 79 -4.86 -15.63 7.18
C ASP A 79 -4.90 -14.81 8.47
N ARG A 80 -4.49 -15.41 9.61
CA ARG A 80 -4.36 -14.68 10.88
C ARG A 80 -3.30 -13.58 10.82
N PHE A 81 -2.24 -13.76 10.04
CA PHE A 81 -1.16 -12.79 9.91
C PHE A 81 -1.44 -11.72 8.86
N LEU A 82 -2.25 -12.01 7.83
CA LEU A 82 -2.46 -11.12 6.69
C LEU A 82 -3.02 -9.75 7.10
N ALA A 83 -4.09 -9.72 7.90
CA ALA A 83 -4.72 -8.45 8.30
C ALA A 83 -3.82 -7.59 9.22
N PRO A 84 -3.17 -8.14 10.27
CA PRO A 84 -2.19 -7.41 11.07
C PRO A 84 -1.00 -6.88 10.26
N LEU A 85 -0.42 -7.70 9.36
CA LEU A 85 0.69 -7.28 8.50
C LEU A 85 0.29 -6.14 7.56
N ALA A 86 -0.88 -6.23 6.93
CA ALA A 86 -1.40 -5.19 6.07
C ALA A 86 -1.55 -3.86 6.84
N LYS A 87 -2.07 -3.90 8.07
CA LYS A 87 -2.21 -2.70 8.89
C LYS A 87 -0.86 -2.13 9.33
N LEU A 88 0.10 -2.97 9.71
CA LEU A 88 1.44 -2.50 10.04
C LEU A 88 2.11 -1.80 8.84
N ALA A 89 1.98 -2.39 7.64
CA ALA A 89 2.48 -1.77 6.41
C ALA A 89 1.81 -0.42 6.12
N GLU A 90 0.49 -0.33 6.32
CA GLU A 90 -0.27 0.93 6.20
C GLU A 90 0.27 1.98 7.18
N MET A 91 0.41 1.65 8.47
CA MET A 91 0.92 2.58 9.49
C MET A 91 2.33 3.08 9.17
N VAL A 92 3.20 2.22 8.63
CA VAL A 92 4.55 2.62 8.18
C VAL A 92 4.46 3.60 7.01
N ALA A 93 3.61 3.33 6.03
CA ALA A 93 3.40 4.22 4.88
C ALA A 93 2.84 5.58 5.31
N GLU A 94 1.81 5.60 6.15
CA GLU A 94 1.20 6.81 6.72
C GLU A 94 2.23 7.63 7.52
N THR A 95 3.00 6.96 8.39
CA THR A 95 4.04 7.61 9.18
C THR A 95 5.10 8.24 8.26
N ARG A 96 5.49 7.55 7.19
CA ARG A 96 6.40 8.13 6.19
C ARG A 96 5.81 9.39 5.55
N HIS A 97 4.53 9.38 5.19
CA HIS A 97 3.86 10.56 4.61
C HIS A 97 3.80 11.73 5.61
N HIS A 98 3.45 11.45 6.86
CA HIS A 98 3.42 12.44 7.94
C HIS A 98 4.79 13.08 8.18
N LEU A 99 5.84 12.25 8.28
CA LEU A 99 7.21 12.73 8.47
C LEU A 99 7.72 13.50 7.25
N ALA A 100 7.35 13.07 6.04
CA ALA A 100 7.68 13.82 4.82
C ALA A 100 7.04 15.21 4.85
N ASP A 101 5.75 15.34 5.13
CA ASP A 101 5.08 16.65 5.25
C ASP A 101 5.76 17.54 6.29
N LYS A 102 6.02 17.01 7.48
CA LYS A 102 6.76 17.74 8.53
C LYS A 102 8.12 18.23 8.06
N ARG A 103 8.89 17.36 7.37
CA ARG A 103 10.20 17.72 6.82
C ARG A 103 10.07 18.82 5.77
N GLU A 104 9.11 18.75 4.86
CA GLU A 104 8.90 19.78 3.84
C GLU A 104 8.55 21.14 4.47
N ARG A 105 7.69 21.17 5.49
CA ARG A 105 7.40 22.39 6.25
C ARG A 105 8.64 22.95 6.94
N GLN A 106 9.46 22.09 7.56
CA GLN A 106 10.73 22.51 8.17
C GLN A 106 11.71 23.08 7.14
N ILE A 107 11.85 22.46 5.97
CA ILE A 107 12.68 22.99 4.88
C ILE A 107 12.19 24.38 4.45
N ALA A 108 10.88 24.59 4.35
CA ALA A 108 10.32 25.89 4.00
C ALA A 108 10.64 26.96 5.06
N MET A 109 10.51 26.63 6.35
CA MET A 109 10.87 27.53 7.46
C MET A 109 12.37 27.86 7.47
N ILE A 110 13.22 26.85 7.29
CA ILE A 110 14.68 27.03 7.21
C ILE A 110 15.04 27.95 6.04
N ALA A 111 14.49 27.69 4.85
CA ALA A 111 14.70 28.53 3.68
C ALA A 111 14.25 29.98 3.91
N ALA A 112 13.11 30.20 4.58
CA ALA A 112 12.67 31.54 4.95
C ALA A 112 13.62 32.24 5.92
N SER A 113 14.15 31.51 6.91
CA SER A 113 15.14 32.03 7.85
C SER A 113 16.46 32.41 7.14
N VAL A 114 16.91 31.58 6.20
CA VAL A 114 18.08 31.84 5.35
C VAL A 114 17.91 33.13 4.55
N GLU A 115 16.77 33.33 3.88
CA GLU A 115 16.52 34.57 3.11
C GLU A 115 16.53 35.80 4.02
N ARG A 116 15.97 35.69 5.24
CA ARG A 116 15.96 36.78 6.20
C ARG A 116 17.38 37.14 6.67
N ARG A 117 18.17 36.15 7.08
CA ARG A 117 19.56 36.36 7.54
C ARG A 117 20.47 36.83 6.41
N GLY A 118 20.18 36.42 5.17
CA GLY A 118 20.92 36.86 3.99
C GLY A 118 20.91 38.36 3.73
N LYS A 119 19.99 39.12 4.35
CA LYS A 119 19.99 40.58 4.30
C LYS A 119 21.18 41.21 5.06
N GLU A 120 21.59 40.57 6.15
CA GLU A 120 22.71 41.00 7.00
C GLU A 120 24.00 40.23 6.66
N HIS A 121 23.87 38.98 6.19
CA HIS A 121 24.96 38.06 5.89
C HIS A 121 24.81 37.46 4.47
N PRO A 122 25.17 38.19 3.41
CA PRO A 122 24.92 37.79 2.02
C PRO A 122 25.53 36.44 1.62
N GLU A 123 26.66 36.05 2.21
CA GLU A 123 27.36 34.78 1.97
C GLU A 123 26.51 33.55 2.31
N VAL A 124 25.57 33.69 3.25
CA VAL A 124 24.63 32.62 3.66
C VAL A 124 23.72 32.23 2.49
N LEU A 125 23.37 33.18 1.61
CA LEU A 125 22.50 32.92 0.47
C LEU A 125 23.13 31.98 -0.56
N ALA A 126 24.44 32.09 -0.77
CA ALA A 126 25.20 31.21 -1.66
C ALA A 126 25.36 29.81 -1.05
N ARG A 127 25.68 29.73 0.25
CA ARG A 127 25.84 28.47 0.99
C ARG A 127 24.56 27.61 1.00
N TYR A 128 23.39 28.24 1.03
CA TYR A 128 22.08 27.57 1.04
C TYR A 128 21.32 27.62 -0.29
N ALA A 129 22.01 27.82 -1.41
CA ALA A 129 21.39 27.97 -2.74
C ALA A 129 20.43 26.81 -3.09
N LYS A 130 20.77 25.56 -2.76
CA LYS A 130 19.93 24.38 -3.03
C LYS A 130 18.62 24.41 -2.24
N THR A 131 18.68 24.73 -0.96
CA THR A 131 17.51 24.83 -0.07
C THR A 131 16.55 25.93 -0.54
N ARG A 132 17.10 27.08 -0.95
CA ARG A 132 16.33 28.19 -1.53
C ARG A 132 15.69 27.81 -2.86
N ALA A 133 16.46 27.19 -3.75
CA ALA A 133 15.97 26.71 -5.04
C ALA A 133 14.84 25.69 -4.86
N TYR A 134 14.99 24.76 -3.93
CA TYR A 134 14.00 23.74 -3.60
C TYR A 134 12.67 24.35 -3.13
N ARG A 135 12.69 25.33 -2.21
CA ARG A 135 11.49 26.09 -1.79
C ARG A 135 10.80 26.76 -2.99
N SER A 136 11.57 27.34 -3.90
CA SER A 136 11.03 28.05 -5.08
C SER A 136 10.41 27.10 -6.13
N ALA A 137 10.74 25.81 -6.11
CA ALA A 137 10.31 24.85 -7.13
C ALA A 137 8.79 24.63 -7.13
N ALA A 138 8.14 24.59 -5.95
CA ALA A 138 6.70 24.45 -5.84
C ALA A 138 5.95 25.67 -6.41
N ALA A 139 6.43 26.89 -6.09
CA ALA A 139 5.86 28.13 -6.62
C ALA A 139 6.02 28.23 -8.15
N LYS A 140 7.18 27.82 -8.69
CA LYS A 140 7.44 27.78 -10.14
C LYS A 140 6.52 26.78 -10.86
N LYS A 141 6.29 25.59 -10.30
CA LYS A 141 5.33 24.61 -10.84
C LYS A 141 3.91 25.16 -10.82
N GLY A 142 3.46 25.72 -9.69
CA GLY A 142 2.13 26.31 -9.56
C GLY A 142 1.89 27.47 -10.54
N TRP A 143 2.89 28.33 -10.75
CA TRP A 143 2.83 29.37 -11.79
C TRP A 143 2.74 28.78 -13.19
N LYS A 144 3.55 27.77 -13.53
CA LYS A 144 3.52 27.11 -14.84
C LYS A 144 2.17 26.44 -15.12
N THR A 145 1.55 25.79 -14.12
CA THR A 145 0.21 25.21 -14.25
C THR A 145 -0.86 26.28 -14.44
N ARG A 146 -0.83 27.35 -13.64
CA ARG A 146 -1.78 28.48 -13.78
C ARG A 146 -1.69 29.14 -15.15
N ARG A 147 -0.46 29.35 -15.66
CA ARG A 147 -0.24 29.92 -16.99
C ARG A 147 -0.78 29.00 -18.09
N ARG A 148 -0.50 27.69 -18.02
CA ARG A 148 -1.05 26.71 -18.97
C ARG A 148 -2.57 26.65 -18.94
N ASN A 149 -3.19 26.74 -17.77
CA ASN A 149 -4.66 26.73 -17.66
C ASN A 149 -5.28 28.05 -18.17
N ALA A 150 -4.60 29.18 -17.98
CA ALA A 150 -5.03 30.46 -18.55
C ALA A 150 -4.90 30.48 -20.08
N GLU A 151 -3.80 29.97 -20.63
CA GLU A 151 -3.58 29.80 -22.06
C GLU A 151 -4.60 28.82 -22.67
N ALA A 152 -4.88 27.68 -22.01
CA ALA A 152 -5.89 26.72 -22.46
C ALA A 152 -7.33 27.25 -22.34
N GLY A 153 -7.63 28.05 -21.31
CA GLY A 153 -8.92 28.72 -21.14
C GLY A 153 -9.15 29.87 -22.13
N GLN A 154 -8.09 30.52 -22.62
CA GLN A 154 -8.19 31.53 -23.69
C GLN A 154 -8.46 30.93 -25.07
N HIS A 155 -8.15 29.64 -25.29
CA HIS A 155 -8.53 28.91 -26.49
C HIS A 155 -9.91 28.26 -26.43
N ALA A 156 -10.64 28.42 -25.31
CA ALA A 156 -11.99 27.90 -25.13
C ALA A 156 -13.02 29.06 -25.05
N GLY A 157 -13.26 29.72 -26.18
CA GLY A 157 -14.43 30.58 -26.40
C GLY A 157 -14.47 31.11 -27.84
N PRO A 158 -15.64 31.32 -28.49
CA PRO A 158 -17.03 31.26 -28.01
C PRO A 158 -17.98 30.48 -28.96
N ASP A 159 -17.96 29.13 -28.99
CA ASP A 159 -18.92 28.35 -29.82
C ASP A 159 -20.03 27.65 -29.02
N ALA A 160 -20.04 27.75 -27.69
CA ALA A 160 -21.04 27.07 -26.86
C ALA A 160 -22.36 27.84 -26.67
N ALA A 161 -22.51 29.03 -27.25
CA ALA A 161 -23.67 29.91 -27.01
C ALA A 161 -24.76 29.89 -28.10
N GLN A 162 -24.62 29.13 -29.19
CA GLN A 162 -25.59 29.11 -30.29
C GLN A 162 -26.39 27.80 -30.46
N ALA A 163 -26.22 26.80 -29.58
CA ALA A 163 -26.89 25.50 -29.73
C ALA A 163 -28.18 25.33 -28.91
N SER A 164 -28.77 26.39 -28.33
CA SER A 164 -29.98 26.29 -27.50
C SER A 164 -31.18 27.11 -28.01
N GLY A 165 -31.21 27.45 -29.30
CA GLY A 165 -32.33 28.20 -29.88
C GLY A 165 -32.53 27.92 -31.35
N SER A 166 -33.27 26.85 -31.67
CA SER A 166 -34.11 26.77 -32.87
C SER A 166 -35.06 25.57 -32.76
N SER A 167 -36.33 25.94 -32.59
CA SER A 167 -37.58 25.32 -33.08
C SER A 167 -37.75 23.81 -33.11
#